data_AF-A0A0D1Y549-F1
#
_entry.id   AF-A0A0D1Y549-F1
#
_cell.length_a   1.000
_cell.length_b   1.000
_cell.length_c   1.000
_cell.angle_alpha   90.00
_cell.angle_beta   90.00
_cell.angle_gamma   90.00
#
_symmetry.space_group_name_H-M   'P 1'
#
loop_
_entity.id
_entity.type
_entity.pdbx_description
1 polymer ?
#
loop_
_entity_poly.entity_id
_entity_poly.type
_entity_poly.pdbx_seq_one_letter_code
_entity_poly.pdbx_strand_id
1 'polypeptide(L)'
;MPPKKDQANEVDERSNIKEANGLKETEEDVETENQDDDAHDSSEPEAYDDQQEVAEEARAGQKRKDPPTSRDKGSSKKKKEEEEASQATNSDPSTKQLLNFLLSADALPYCFPDDELEAAAKNTKGLKSYSRTSPTSFTAFEHLVCAHLLSKPLSHALGMRSIRTLLNEPYNFSTAESIVDAGEDRVWQALEDARTQHRQKTARYLFAMAQEYADDNGGDTMLGLAERANDEGPSGVIAYIKDTVPGLGDVGGQIFCRRIQCVDGWGDALWPYADTKTLQSLQEIGIDVENADDFQSTLESLVDWQRVGDMGLQERDLSRGELTAEEMETQVQAEFVVALERAVGCVLEGKVNELRKAAAMAS
;
A
#
# COMPACT_ATOMS: atom_id res chain seq x y z
N MET A 1 -19.07 -46.18 -14.82
CA MET A 1 -20.13 -46.13 -13.79
C MET A 1 -19.85 -47.21 -12.77
N PRO A 2 -19.52 -46.80 -11.54
CA PRO A 2 -20.27 -47.28 -10.38
C PRO A 2 -20.69 -46.12 -9.44
N PRO A 3 -21.82 -46.23 -8.70
CA PRO A 3 -22.21 -45.32 -7.62
C PRO A 3 -21.57 -45.76 -6.28
N LYS A 4 -21.09 -44.83 -5.42
CA LYS A 4 -21.79 -44.12 -4.31
C LYS A 4 -22.24 -45.05 -3.17
N LYS A 5 -21.60 -44.91 -1.99
CA LYS A 5 -22.09 -44.30 -0.72
C LYS A 5 -22.95 -45.29 0.10
N ASP A 6 -22.87 -45.43 1.42
CA ASP A 6 -22.80 -44.42 2.47
C ASP A 6 -22.65 -45.08 3.88
N GLN A 7 -22.16 -44.28 4.85
CA GLN A 7 -22.52 -44.23 6.29
C GLN A 7 -22.11 -45.40 7.24
N ALA A 8 -21.92 -45.24 8.55
CA ALA A 8 -21.63 -44.15 9.51
C ALA A 8 -21.62 -44.78 10.93
N ASN A 9 -21.12 -44.02 11.92
CA ASN A 9 -21.37 -44.09 13.38
C ASN A 9 -20.46 -44.90 14.32
N GLU A 10 -19.52 -44.17 14.93
CA GLU A 10 -19.48 -43.71 16.35
C GLU A 10 -19.82 -44.63 17.55
N VAL A 11 -18.83 -44.67 18.46
CA VAL A 11 -18.84 -44.34 19.93
C VAL A 11 -19.48 -45.35 20.92
N ASP A 12 -18.66 -45.83 21.88
CA ASP A 12 -18.73 -45.55 23.34
C ASP A 12 -17.76 -46.49 24.11
N GLU A 13 -16.75 -45.99 24.81
CA GLU A 13 -16.68 -45.65 26.27
C GLU A 13 -16.27 -46.78 27.24
N ARG A 14 -15.26 -46.41 28.06
CA ARG A 14 -15.00 -46.79 29.47
C ARG A 14 -14.51 -48.22 29.79
N SER A 15 -13.31 -48.30 30.38
CA SER A 15 -13.14 -48.26 31.85
C SER A 15 -11.74 -48.69 32.35
N ASN A 16 -11.29 -47.98 33.40
CA ASN A 16 -10.49 -48.40 34.56
C ASN A 16 -9.10 -49.04 34.41
N ILE A 17 -8.12 -48.47 35.13
CA ILE A 17 -7.29 -49.04 36.24
C ILE A 17 -6.32 -47.90 36.67
N LYS A 18 -6.53 -47.20 37.81
CA LYS A 18 -6.07 -47.43 39.20
C LYS A 18 -4.55 -47.46 39.45
N GLU A 19 -4.09 -46.40 40.14
CA GLU A 19 -3.17 -46.34 41.31
C GLU A 19 -1.73 -46.89 41.21
N ALA A 20 -0.71 -46.03 41.41
CA ALA A 20 0.00 -45.86 42.71
C ALA A 20 1.45 -45.32 42.57
N ASN A 21 1.88 -44.61 43.63
CA ASN A 21 3.24 -44.20 44.02
C ASN A 21 3.89 -43.04 43.23
N GLY A 22 4.59 -42.07 43.83
CA GLY A 22 5.04 -41.85 45.21
C GLY A 22 6.13 -40.75 45.18
N LEU A 23 6.16 -39.92 46.22
CA LEU A 23 7.01 -38.73 46.42
C LEU A 23 8.53 -38.96 46.22
N LYS A 24 9.26 -37.89 45.81
CA LYS A 24 10.28 -37.22 46.65
C LYS A 24 10.89 -35.96 46.00
N GLU A 25 10.84 -34.87 46.75
CA GLU A 25 11.70 -33.68 46.66
C GLU A 25 13.15 -34.01 47.04
N THR A 26 14.10 -33.26 46.48
CA THR A 26 15.27 -32.72 47.21
C THR A 26 15.94 -31.62 46.38
N GLU A 27 15.98 -30.43 46.96
CA GLU A 27 16.92 -29.34 46.68
C GLU A 27 18.33 -29.76 47.14
N GLU A 28 19.38 -29.24 46.50
CA GLU A 28 20.66 -28.95 47.18
C GLU A 28 21.46 -27.91 46.39
N ASP A 29 21.79 -26.83 47.11
CA ASP A 29 22.70 -25.74 46.79
C ASP A 29 24.16 -26.22 46.63
N VAL A 30 24.92 -25.57 45.75
CA VAL A 30 26.38 -25.46 45.89
C VAL A 30 26.83 -24.06 45.48
N GLU A 31 27.15 -23.25 46.49
CA GLU A 31 28.03 -22.09 46.39
C GLU A 31 29.49 -22.55 46.23
N THR A 32 30.29 -21.83 45.46
CA THR A 32 31.74 -21.73 45.71
C THR A 32 32.26 -20.39 45.21
N GLU A 33 32.66 -19.54 46.16
CA GLU A 33 33.50 -18.36 45.95
C GLU A 33 34.94 -18.75 45.60
N ASN A 34 35.60 -17.95 44.75
CA ASN A 34 36.93 -17.39 45.05
C ASN A 34 37.35 -16.30 44.03
N GLN A 35 37.65 -15.14 44.62
CA GLN A 35 38.54 -14.01 44.26
C GLN A 35 39.94 -14.44 43.76
N ASP A 36 40.82 -13.64 43.13
CA ASP A 36 40.95 -12.21 42.77
C ASP A 36 42.15 -12.05 41.79
N ASP A 37 42.33 -10.84 41.24
CA ASP A 37 43.52 -10.22 40.61
C ASP A 37 43.89 -10.63 39.15
N ASP A 38 44.22 -9.74 38.19
CA ASP A 38 44.66 -8.33 38.24
C ASP A 38 44.61 -7.65 36.84
N ALA A 39 44.65 -6.31 36.84
CA ALA A 39 45.17 -5.37 35.84
C ALA A 39 44.45 -5.05 34.50
N HIS A 40 43.81 -3.86 34.51
CA HIS A 40 43.96 -2.73 33.58
C HIS A 40 44.15 -2.97 32.06
N ASP A 41 43.16 -2.60 31.26
CA ASP A 41 43.38 -1.69 30.13
C ASP A 41 42.14 -0.82 29.87
N SER A 42 42.40 0.40 29.41
CA SER A 42 41.53 1.56 29.46
C SER A 42 41.08 1.89 28.04
N SER A 43 39.79 1.82 27.76
CA SER A 43 39.21 2.46 26.58
C SER A 43 37.84 3.03 26.93
N GLU A 44 37.76 4.35 26.80
CA GLU A 44 36.62 5.24 27.02
C GLU A 44 35.32 4.74 26.37
N PRO A 45 34.18 4.80 27.06
CA PRO A 45 32.88 4.80 26.40
C PRO A 45 32.50 6.24 26.03
N GLU A 46 32.28 6.48 24.74
CA GLU A 46 31.67 7.71 24.25
C GLU A 46 30.29 7.91 24.88
N ALA A 47 30.09 9.09 25.46
CA ALA A 47 28.85 9.52 26.07
C ALA A 47 27.75 9.65 25.01
N TYR A 48 26.72 8.83 25.14
CA TYR A 48 25.44 9.03 24.46
C TYR A 48 24.74 10.23 25.12
N ASP A 49 24.50 11.28 24.34
CA ASP A 49 23.66 12.41 24.72
C ASP A 49 22.19 11.96 24.67
N ASP A 50 21.72 11.44 25.79
CA ASP A 50 20.35 11.04 26.06
C ASP A 50 19.51 12.29 26.36
N GLN A 51 19.05 12.96 25.29
CA GLN A 51 18.00 13.96 25.43
C GLN A 51 16.66 13.24 25.59
N GLN A 52 16.24 13.12 26.84
CA GLN A 52 14.86 12.90 27.27
C GLN A 52 13.92 13.88 26.56
N GLU A 53 13.29 13.45 25.47
CA GLU A 53 12.00 14.01 25.06
C GLU A 53 10.91 13.35 25.90
N VAL A 54 10.38 14.15 26.82
CA VAL A 54 9.20 13.88 27.64
C VAL A 54 8.03 13.53 26.72
N ALA A 55 7.35 12.44 27.07
CA ALA A 55 6.11 12.00 26.44
C ALA A 55 5.06 13.13 26.41
N GLU A 56 4.78 13.66 25.22
CA GLU A 56 3.52 14.35 24.93
C GLU A 56 2.61 13.44 24.10
N GLU A 57 1.41 13.25 24.61
CA GLU A 57 0.33 12.46 24.05
C GLU A 57 0.04 12.83 22.59
N ALA A 58 -0.10 11.78 21.78
CA ALA A 58 -0.42 11.84 20.37
C ALA A 58 -1.74 12.61 20.12
N ARG A 59 -1.62 13.80 19.53
CA ARG A 59 -2.74 14.44 18.81
C ARG A 59 -2.67 14.06 17.33
N ALA A 60 -3.68 13.31 16.92
CA ALA A 60 -4.00 13.01 15.54
C ALA A 60 -4.14 14.27 14.68
N GLY A 61 -3.69 14.18 13.43
CA GLY A 61 -4.13 15.02 12.31
C GLY A 61 -3.63 16.46 12.32
N GLN A 62 -2.41 16.70 11.84
CA GLN A 62 -2.00 18.03 11.38
C GLN A 62 -1.69 18.03 9.88
N LYS A 63 -2.36 18.98 9.23
CA LYS A 63 -2.48 19.21 7.80
C LYS A 63 -1.11 19.29 7.11
N ARG A 64 -0.98 18.61 5.96
CA ARG A 64 0.09 18.85 5.00
C ARG A 64 0.05 20.33 4.59
N LYS A 65 1.22 20.95 4.55
CA LYS A 65 1.41 22.38 4.31
C LYS A 65 1.23 22.66 2.81
N ASP A 66 0.23 23.46 2.45
CA ASP A 66 0.02 23.92 1.08
C ASP A 66 1.25 24.70 0.56
N PRO A 67 1.52 24.67 -0.76
CA PRO A 67 2.64 25.41 -1.36
C PRO A 67 2.42 26.94 -1.26
N PRO A 68 3.50 27.74 -1.18
CA PRO A 68 3.40 29.17 -0.94
C PRO A 68 2.81 29.89 -2.16
N THR A 69 1.68 30.54 -1.98
CA THR A 69 1.13 31.51 -2.94
C THR A 69 1.81 32.85 -2.76
N SER A 70 2.84 33.15 -3.57
CA SER A 70 3.39 34.50 -3.68
C SER A 70 2.47 35.36 -4.55
N ARG A 71 1.67 36.21 -3.90
CA ARG A 71 1.03 37.37 -4.53
C ARG A 71 1.97 38.56 -4.42
N ASP A 72 2.72 38.83 -5.47
CA ASP A 72 3.32 40.14 -5.69
C ASP A 72 2.52 40.94 -6.72
N LYS A 73 2.16 42.15 -6.32
CA LYS A 73 1.51 43.17 -7.15
C LYS A 73 2.56 43.88 -7.98
N GLY A 74 2.42 43.88 -9.30
CA GLY A 74 3.24 44.69 -10.19
C GLY A 74 2.58 44.90 -11.54
N SER A 75 2.02 46.08 -11.75
CA SER A 75 1.41 46.54 -12.99
C SER A 75 2.45 46.80 -14.09
N SER A 76 2.14 46.42 -15.33
CA SER A 76 2.45 47.22 -16.54
C SER A 76 1.82 46.66 -17.81
N LYS A 77 1.59 47.58 -18.74
CA LYS A 77 0.64 47.59 -19.86
C LYS A 77 1.32 47.26 -21.21
N LYS A 78 0.50 46.83 -22.19
CA LYS A 78 0.70 46.71 -23.66
C LYS A 78 1.39 45.40 -24.12
N LYS A 79 1.02 44.76 -25.23
CA LYS A 79 0.26 45.15 -26.45
C LYS A 79 -0.30 43.89 -27.15
N LYS A 80 -1.40 44.08 -27.87
CA LYS A 80 -2.15 43.14 -28.73
C LYS A 80 -1.38 42.81 -30.04
N GLU A 81 -1.50 41.57 -30.49
CA GLU A 81 -1.54 41.04 -31.89
C GLU A 81 -1.76 39.51 -31.72
N GLU A 82 -2.99 38.99 -31.75
CA GLU A 82 -3.76 38.53 -32.92
C GLU A 82 -3.17 37.26 -33.56
N GLU A 83 -3.60 36.09 -33.05
CA GLU A 83 -3.65 34.85 -33.83
C GLU A 83 -4.93 34.09 -33.45
N GLU A 84 -5.79 33.92 -34.43
CA GLU A 84 -7.06 33.20 -34.39
C GLU A 84 -6.78 31.70 -34.24
N ALA A 85 -6.83 31.19 -33.00
CA ALA A 85 -7.03 29.78 -32.73
C ALA A 85 -8.41 29.62 -32.11
N SER A 86 -9.34 29.12 -32.93
CA SER A 86 -10.56 28.40 -32.57
C SER A 86 -10.91 28.39 -31.07
N GLN A 87 -11.95 29.17 -30.71
CA GLN A 87 -12.67 29.02 -29.45
C GLN A 87 -13.32 27.64 -29.40
N ALA A 88 -12.54 26.60 -29.09
CA ALA A 88 -13.08 25.39 -28.52
C ALA A 88 -13.69 25.82 -27.18
N THR A 89 -15.01 25.74 -27.09
CA THR A 89 -15.71 25.92 -25.82
C THR A 89 -15.09 24.95 -24.83
N ASN A 90 -14.39 25.47 -23.81
CA ASN A 90 -13.91 24.70 -22.66
C ASN A 90 -15.13 24.19 -21.87
N SER A 91 -15.83 23.21 -22.42
CA SER A 91 -16.84 22.46 -21.66
C SER A 91 -16.10 21.54 -20.71
N ASP A 92 -16.45 21.61 -19.43
CA ASP A 92 -15.96 20.66 -18.44
C ASP A 92 -16.26 19.22 -18.89
N PRO A 93 -15.32 18.27 -18.71
CA PRO A 93 -15.56 16.89 -19.09
C PRO A 93 -16.70 16.30 -18.26
N SER A 94 -17.52 15.48 -18.90
CA SER A 94 -18.50 14.62 -18.21
C SER A 94 -17.79 13.58 -17.34
N THR A 95 -18.49 13.06 -16.32
CA THR A 95 -18.01 11.92 -15.50
C THR A 95 -17.58 10.74 -16.36
N LYS A 96 -18.31 10.45 -17.44
CA LYS A 96 -17.95 9.41 -18.41
C LYS A 96 -16.59 9.70 -19.07
N GLN A 97 -16.36 10.92 -19.55
CA GLN A 97 -15.06 11.29 -20.15
C GLN A 97 -13.93 11.18 -19.12
N LEU A 98 -14.16 11.64 -17.89
CA LEU A 98 -13.18 11.55 -16.81
C LEU A 98 -12.81 10.11 -16.49
N LEU A 99 -13.78 9.21 -16.30
CA LEU A 99 -13.52 7.81 -15.96
C LEU A 99 -12.77 7.07 -17.06
N ASN A 100 -13.20 7.22 -18.31
CA ASN A 100 -12.53 6.60 -19.45
C ASN A 100 -11.09 7.12 -19.61
N PHE A 101 -10.88 8.42 -19.42
CA PHE A 101 -9.53 9.00 -19.46
C PHE A 101 -8.68 8.50 -18.29
N LEU A 102 -9.23 8.52 -17.06
CA LEU A 102 -8.54 8.10 -15.85
C LEU A 102 -8.07 6.65 -15.92
N LEU A 103 -8.81 5.77 -16.59
CA LEU A 103 -8.41 4.37 -16.79
C LEU A 103 -7.47 4.16 -17.99
N SER A 104 -7.32 5.13 -18.90
CA SER A 104 -6.40 5.01 -20.05
C SER A 104 -4.93 5.20 -19.67
N ALA A 105 -3.99 4.69 -20.48
CA ALA A 105 -2.56 4.97 -20.32
C ALA A 105 -2.22 6.48 -20.37
N ASP A 106 -3.04 7.29 -21.06
CA ASP A 106 -2.83 8.73 -21.21
C ASP A 106 -3.02 9.52 -19.90
N ALA A 107 -3.66 8.93 -18.88
CA ALA A 107 -3.78 9.55 -17.56
C ALA A 107 -2.48 9.51 -16.74
N LEU A 108 -1.55 8.60 -17.06
CA LEU A 108 -0.34 8.39 -16.26
C LEU A 108 0.47 9.67 -15.97
N PRO A 109 0.76 10.55 -16.94
CA PRO A 109 1.51 11.80 -16.71
C PRO A 109 0.80 12.81 -15.79
N TYR A 110 -0.50 12.65 -15.58
CA TYR A 110 -1.28 13.50 -14.69
C TYR A 110 -1.35 12.92 -13.27
N CYS A 111 -1.28 11.59 -13.16
CA CYS A 111 -1.49 10.87 -11.92
C CYS A 111 -0.18 10.54 -11.19
N PHE A 112 0.95 10.51 -11.89
CA PHE A 112 2.22 10.08 -11.30
C PHE A 112 3.39 11.03 -11.61
N PRO A 113 4.42 11.05 -10.75
CA PRO A 113 5.65 11.80 -10.98
C PRO A 113 6.39 11.35 -12.25
N ASP A 114 7.01 12.30 -12.96
CA ASP A 114 7.73 12.00 -14.20
C ASP A 114 8.88 11.01 -13.98
N ASP A 115 9.59 11.08 -12.84
CA ASP A 115 10.70 10.17 -12.53
C ASP A 115 10.26 8.73 -12.27
N GLU A 116 9.01 8.53 -11.83
CA GLU A 116 8.39 7.22 -11.72
C GLU A 116 8.05 6.65 -13.11
N LEU A 117 7.46 7.47 -13.99
CA LEU A 117 7.10 7.05 -15.34
C LEU A 117 8.34 6.76 -16.20
N GLU A 118 9.39 7.59 -16.12
CA GLU A 118 10.66 7.36 -16.79
C GLU A 118 11.35 6.09 -16.30
N ALA A 119 11.32 5.82 -15.00
CA ALA A 119 11.91 4.60 -14.45
C ALA A 119 11.15 3.35 -14.92
N ALA A 120 9.82 3.39 -14.91
CA ALA A 120 8.99 2.28 -15.33
C ALA A 120 9.03 2.05 -16.87
N ALA A 121 9.26 3.10 -17.66
CA ALA A 121 9.40 3.01 -19.11
C ALA A 121 10.69 2.35 -19.59
N LYS A 122 11.73 2.25 -18.73
CA LYS A 122 13.01 1.60 -19.08
C LYS A 122 12.91 0.09 -19.33
N ASN A 123 11.70 -0.47 -19.23
CA ASN A 123 11.32 -1.82 -19.65
C ASN A 123 12.26 -2.92 -19.13
N THR A 124 12.72 -2.75 -17.88
CA THR A 124 13.43 -3.80 -17.18
C THR A 124 12.39 -4.84 -16.79
N LYS A 125 12.43 -6.00 -17.46
CA LYS A 125 11.54 -7.12 -17.15
C LYS A 125 11.57 -7.40 -15.63
N GLY A 126 10.40 -7.42 -15.00
CA GLY A 126 10.25 -7.69 -13.56
C GLY A 126 10.41 -6.46 -12.66
N LEU A 127 10.55 -5.24 -13.20
CA LEU A 127 10.55 -4.03 -12.38
C LEU A 127 9.16 -3.80 -11.78
N LYS A 128 9.04 -3.88 -10.45
CA LYS A 128 7.83 -3.52 -9.71
C LYS A 128 7.75 -2.01 -9.51
N SER A 129 6.70 -1.42 -10.05
CA SER A 129 6.43 0.01 -10.06
C SER A 129 5.01 0.21 -9.57
N TYR A 130 4.79 1.12 -8.63
CA TYR A 130 3.44 1.35 -8.09
C TYR A 130 2.47 1.87 -9.17
N SER A 131 2.98 2.63 -10.13
CA SER A 131 2.18 3.27 -11.18
C SER A 131 1.84 2.35 -12.36
N ARG A 132 2.69 1.35 -12.65
CA ARG A 132 2.57 0.51 -13.85
C ARG A 132 2.47 -0.99 -13.57
N THR A 133 2.80 -1.47 -12.38
CA THR A 133 2.53 -2.88 -12.03
C THR A 133 1.06 -3.00 -11.63
N SER A 134 0.36 -4.01 -12.17
CA SER A 134 -1.04 -4.26 -11.80
C SER A 134 -1.15 -4.46 -10.29
N PRO A 135 -2.15 -3.90 -9.60
CA PRO A 135 -2.32 -4.14 -8.16
C PRO A 135 -2.52 -5.64 -7.84
N THR A 136 -3.02 -6.42 -8.79
CA THR A 136 -3.16 -7.89 -8.69
C THR A 136 -1.83 -8.65 -8.70
N SER A 137 -0.75 -8.00 -9.15
CA SER A 137 0.58 -8.62 -9.29
C SER A 137 1.47 -8.42 -8.06
N PHE A 138 1.04 -7.59 -7.11
CA PHE A 138 1.70 -7.43 -5.82
C PHE A 138 1.20 -8.50 -4.85
N THR A 139 2.10 -9.04 -4.05
CA THR A 139 1.69 -9.86 -2.90
C THR A 139 1.06 -8.99 -1.81
N ALA A 140 0.34 -9.61 -0.88
CA ALA A 140 -0.20 -8.89 0.27
C ALA A 140 0.90 -8.19 1.10
N PHE A 141 2.06 -8.83 1.27
CA PHE A 141 3.18 -8.22 1.97
C PHE A 141 3.74 -6.99 1.23
N GLU A 142 3.83 -7.05 -0.10
CA GLU A 142 4.30 -5.90 -0.88
C GLU A 142 3.30 -4.73 -0.85
N HIS A 143 1.98 -5.01 -0.81
CA HIS A 143 0.97 -4.00 -0.56
C HIS A 143 1.13 -3.36 0.82
N LEU A 144 1.49 -4.14 1.83
CA LEU A 144 1.76 -3.64 3.19
C LEU A 144 3.01 -2.74 3.23
N VAL A 145 4.10 -3.13 2.55
CA VAL A 145 5.30 -2.29 2.39
C VAL A 145 4.94 -0.96 1.73
N CYS A 146 4.14 -0.99 0.66
CA CYS A 146 3.68 0.24 0.00
C CYS A 146 2.81 1.11 0.92
N ALA A 147 1.91 0.52 1.69
CA ALA A 147 1.11 1.24 2.68
C ALA A 147 1.98 1.91 3.75
N HIS A 148 3.07 1.26 4.18
CA HIS A 148 4.07 1.85 5.08
C HIS A 148 4.69 3.10 4.51
N LEU A 149 5.12 3.05 3.25
CA LEU A 149 5.80 4.16 2.61
C LEU A 149 4.84 5.33 2.30
N LEU A 150 3.61 5.04 1.85
CA LEU A 150 2.66 6.06 1.41
C LEU A 150 1.83 6.70 2.53
N SER A 151 1.71 6.04 3.69
CA SER A 151 1.01 6.59 4.87
C SER A 151 1.79 7.72 5.54
N LYS A 152 3.08 7.83 5.27
CA LYS A 152 3.96 8.85 5.85
C LYS A 152 3.71 10.23 5.24
N PRO A 153 4.09 11.32 5.95
CA PRO A 153 4.06 12.67 5.41
C PRO A 153 5.21 12.90 4.41
N LEU A 154 5.31 12.07 3.37
CA LEU A 154 6.27 12.18 2.28
C LEU A 154 5.61 12.83 1.06
N SER A 155 6.43 13.44 0.20
CA SER A 155 5.98 13.84 -1.14
C SER A 155 5.67 12.60 -1.98
N HIS A 156 4.76 12.75 -2.94
CA HIS A 156 4.33 11.64 -3.79
C HIS A 156 5.50 11.04 -4.57
N ALA A 157 6.36 11.88 -5.16
CA ALA A 157 7.62 11.49 -5.80
C ALA A 157 8.55 10.66 -4.91
N LEU A 158 8.74 11.06 -3.64
CA LEU A 158 9.58 10.28 -2.71
C LEU A 158 8.92 8.96 -2.34
N GLY A 159 7.60 8.91 -2.19
CA GLY A 159 6.86 7.66 -1.96
C GLY A 159 7.06 6.66 -3.09
N MET A 160 6.80 7.08 -4.34
CA MET A 160 6.94 6.24 -5.54
C MET A 160 8.37 5.74 -5.73
N ARG A 161 9.36 6.64 -5.57
CA ARG A 161 10.78 6.26 -5.63
C ARG A 161 11.15 5.26 -4.54
N SER A 162 10.68 5.45 -3.31
CA SER A 162 10.97 4.52 -2.21
C SER A 162 10.44 3.12 -2.50
N ILE A 163 9.19 3.02 -2.98
CA ILE A 163 8.58 1.73 -3.33
C ILE A 163 9.41 1.03 -4.40
N ARG A 164 9.73 1.74 -5.49
CA ARG A 164 10.55 1.20 -6.57
C ARG A 164 11.95 0.79 -6.10
N THR A 165 12.61 1.58 -5.26
CA THR A 165 13.94 1.23 -4.75
C THR A 165 13.89 -0.01 -3.87
N LEU A 166 12.92 -0.11 -2.95
CA LEU A 166 12.86 -1.22 -1.99
C LEU A 166 12.45 -2.54 -2.64
N LEU A 167 11.45 -2.52 -3.54
CA LEU A 167 10.87 -3.75 -4.11
C LEU A 167 11.64 -4.35 -5.30
N ASN A 168 12.79 -3.77 -5.67
CA ASN A 168 13.56 -4.20 -6.84
C ASN A 168 15.05 -4.36 -6.50
N GLU A 169 15.80 -4.95 -7.43
CA GLU A 169 17.25 -5.02 -7.37
C GLU A 169 17.87 -3.63 -7.12
N PRO A 170 18.86 -3.51 -6.21
CA PRO A 170 19.60 -4.60 -5.55
C PRO A 170 19.05 -5.01 -4.17
N TYR A 171 17.82 -4.63 -3.81
CA TYR A 171 17.26 -4.85 -2.48
C TYR A 171 16.23 -5.98 -2.45
N ASN A 172 15.27 -5.99 -3.37
CA ASN A 172 14.21 -7.00 -3.50
C ASN A 172 13.50 -7.31 -2.17
N PHE A 173 13.06 -6.28 -1.45
CA PHE A 173 12.31 -6.42 -0.20
C PHE A 173 10.84 -6.79 -0.45
N SER A 174 10.62 -7.86 -1.22
CA SER A 174 9.31 -8.36 -1.64
C SER A 174 8.68 -9.34 -0.65
N THR A 175 9.45 -9.85 0.32
CA THR A 175 8.96 -10.76 1.37
C THR A 175 9.48 -10.35 2.74
N ALA A 176 8.83 -10.82 3.81
CA ALA A 176 9.26 -10.53 5.17
C ALA A 176 10.67 -11.08 5.44
N GLU A 177 10.93 -12.32 5.02
CA GLU A 177 12.23 -12.99 5.15
C GLU A 177 13.33 -12.21 4.44
N SER A 178 13.07 -11.69 3.23
CA SER A 178 14.06 -10.91 2.49
C SER A 178 14.49 -9.63 3.22
N ILE A 179 13.60 -9.02 4.01
CA ILE A 179 13.91 -7.85 4.84
C ILE A 179 14.67 -8.29 6.10
N VAL A 180 14.25 -9.38 6.75
CA VAL A 180 14.89 -9.90 7.96
C VAL A 180 16.33 -10.33 7.67
N ASP A 181 16.54 -11.12 6.61
CA ASP A 181 17.85 -11.60 6.18
C ASP A 181 18.80 -10.45 5.82
N ALA A 182 18.26 -9.37 5.25
CA ALA A 182 19.03 -8.19 4.89
C ALA A 182 19.47 -7.35 6.10
N GLY A 183 18.68 -7.38 7.19
CA GLY A 183 18.93 -6.59 8.39
C GLY A 183 18.50 -5.11 8.27
N GLU A 184 18.24 -4.47 9.42
CA GLU A 184 17.79 -3.07 9.50
C GLU A 184 18.72 -2.11 8.74
N ASP A 185 20.04 -2.29 8.84
CA ASP A 185 21.03 -1.42 8.18
C ASP A 185 20.91 -1.45 6.64
N ARG A 186 20.56 -2.60 6.07
CA ARG A 186 20.37 -2.72 4.62
C ARG A 186 19.05 -2.08 4.18
N VAL A 187 18.01 -2.18 5.00
CA VAL A 187 16.74 -1.45 4.80
C VAL A 187 16.98 0.06 4.86
N TRP A 188 17.76 0.50 5.84
CA TRP A 188 18.18 1.89 5.95
C TRP A 188 18.93 2.36 4.71
N GLN A 189 19.89 1.57 4.23
CA GLN A 189 20.63 1.89 3.01
C GLN A 189 19.70 2.01 1.79
N ALA A 190 18.67 1.16 1.67
CA ALA A 190 17.68 1.28 0.60
C ALA A 190 16.91 2.60 0.65
N LEU A 191 16.54 3.03 1.86
CA LEU A 191 15.85 4.30 2.08
C LEU A 191 16.79 5.51 1.87
N GLU A 192 18.09 5.36 2.15
CA GLU A 192 19.13 6.34 1.81
C GLU A 192 19.26 6.49 0.29
N ASP A 193 19.37 5.39 -0.44
CA ASP A 193 19.48 5.37 -1.90
C ASP A 193 18.20 5.91 -2.57
N ALA A 194 17.03 5.65 -1.98
CA ALA A 194 15.76 6.24 -2.36
C ALA A 194 15.65 7.73 -2.00
N ARG A 195 16.57 8.28 -1.19
CA ARG A 195 16.54 9.65 -0.64
C ARG A 195 15.27 9.94 0.16
N THR A 196 14.74 8.92 0.84
CA THR A 196 13.55 9.03 1.68
C THR A 196 13.85 9.92 2.90
N GLN A 197 12.81 10.53 3.49
CA GLN A 197 12.94 11.24 4.76
C GLN A 197 12.73 10.28 5.95
N HIS A 198 13.26 10.61 7.12
CA HIS A 198 13.12 9.80 8.34
C HIS A 198 13.56 8.33 8.15
N ARG A 199 14.68 8.12 7.44
CA ARG A 199 15.16 6.80 7.00
C ARG A 199 15.39 5.84 8.16
N GLN A 200 16.09 6.27 9.23
CA GLN A 200 16.30 5.41 10.42
C GLN A 200 14.99 4.94 11.03
N LYS A 201 14.07 5.88 11.32
CA LYS A 201 12.77 5.54 11.90
C LYS A 201 11.97 4.62 10.97
N THR A 202 12.06 4.84 9.66
CA THR A 202 11.38 4.03 8.65
C THR A 202 11.98 2.63 8.52
N ALA A 203 13.31 2.52 8.51
CA ALA A 203 14.03 1.26 8.45
C ALA A 203 13.68 0.37 9.64
N ARG A 204 13.79 0.93 10.86
CA ARG A 204 13.40 0.23 12.09
C ARG A 204 11.97 -0.29 12.05
N TYR A 205 11.02 0.51 11.57
CA TYR A 205 9.61 0.09 11.49
C TYR A 205 9.36 -0.97 10.41
N LEU A 206 9.99 -0.85 9.24
CA LEU A 206 9.89 -1.85 8.19
C LEU A 206 10.54 -3.17 8.60
N PHE A 207 11.69 -3.10 9.26
CA PHE A 207 12.39 -4.27 9.78
C PHE A 207 11.59 -4.96 10.89
N ALA A 208 11.09 -4.20 11.87
CA ALA A 208 10.23 -4.77 12.93
C ALA A 208 8.95 -5.40 12.36
N MET A 209 8.28 -4.73 11.40
CA MET A 209 7.15 -5.32 10.68
C MET A 209 7.55 -6.62 9.97
N ALA A 210 8.73 -6.67 9.34
CA ALA A 210 9.18 -7.90 8.69
C ALA A 210 9.48 -9.02 9.68
N GLN A 211 10.01 -8.73 10.87
CA GLN A 211 10.21 -9.74 11.92
C GLN A 211 8.88 -10.38 12.34
N GLU A 212 7.87 -9.56 12.63
CA GLU A 212 6.52 -10.05 12.98
C GLU A 212 5.89 -10.93 11.88
N TYR A 213 6.25 -10.69 10.61
CA TYR A 213 5.70 -11.44 9.47
C TYR A 213 6.61 -12.56 8.96
N ALA A 214 7.84 -12.68 9.47
CA ALA A 214 8.82 -13.72 9.11
C ALA A 214 8.94 -14.82 10.17
N ASP A 215 8.79 -14.46 11.46
CA ASP A 215 9.01 -15.38 12.59
C ASP A 215 7.84 -16.38 12.79
N ASP A 216 6.70 -16.14 12.14
CA ASP A 216 5.60 -17.11 12.11
C ASP A 216 5.92 -18.23 11.13
N ASN A 217 6.20 -19.42 11.67
CA ASN A 217 6.29 -20.71 10.98
C ASN A 217 4.99 -21.08 10.19
N GLY A 218 4.54 -20.27 9.23
CA GLY A 218 3.38 -20.60 8.41
C GLY A 218 2.42 -19.46 8.01
N GLY A 219 2.74 -18.18 8.18
CA GLY A 219 1.92 -17.10 7.63
C GLY A 219 0.67 -16.72 8.45
N ASP A 220 0.69 -16.94 9.76
CA ASP A 220 -0.45 -16.66 10.67
C ASP A 220 -0.80 -15.17 10.77
N THR A 221 0.14 -14.23 10.64
CA THR A 221 -0.19 -12.78 10.62
C THR A 221 -0.88 -12.32 9.35
N MET A 222 -0.41 -12.75 8.17
CA MET A 222 -1.07 -12.41 6.90
C MET A 222 -2.38 -13.17 6.73
N LEU A 223 -2.42 -14.43 7.16
CA LEU A 223 -3.66 -15.21 7.27
C LEU A 223 -4.63 -14.56 8.26
N GLY A 224 -4.13 -14.13 9.42
CA GLY A 224 -4.91 -13.43 10.44
C GLY A 224 -5.49 -12.11 9.92
N LEU A 225 -4.77 -11.35 9.11
CA LEU A 225 -5.35 -10.19 8.41
C LEU A 225 -6.46 -10.60 7.43
N ALA A 226 -6.28 -11.68 6.68
CA ALA A 226 -7.31 -12.18 5.76
C ALA A 226 -8.55 -12.69 6.53
N GLU A 227 -8.37 -13.35 7.67
CA GLU A 227 -9.45 -13.75 8.59
C GLU A 227 -10.19 -12.52 9.14
N ARG A 228 -9.47 -11.49 9.57
CA ARG A 228 -10.08 -10.22 10.00
C ARG A 228 -10.86 -9.54 8.87
N ALA A 229 -10.37 -9.61 7.64
CA ALA A 229 -11.11 -9.12 6.49
C ALA A 229 -12.44 -9.88 6.36
N ASN A 230 -12.42 -11.21 6.42
CA ASN A 230 -13.63 -12.04 6.30
C ASN A 230 -14.65 -11.80 7.42
N ASP A 231 -14.18 -11.60 8.66
CA ASP A 231 -15.05 -11.48 9.83
C ASP A 231 -15.57 -10.05 10.06
N GLU A 232 -14.72 -9.05 9.85
CA GLU A 232 -14.93 -7.66 10.29
C GLU A 232 -14.78 -6.63 9.15
N GLY A 233 -14.47 -7.08 7.94
CA GLY A 233 -14.27 -6.24 6.78
C GLY A 233 -13.11 -5.24 6.93
N PRO A 234 -13.17 -4.10 6.21
CA PRO A 234 -12.10 -3.10 6.23
C PRO A 234 -11.81 -2.54 7.63
N SER A 235 -12.81 -2.40 8.50
CA SER A 235 -12.61 -1.89 9.86
C SER A 235 -11.73 -2.80 10.71
N GLY A 236 -11.94 -4.12 10.63
CA GLY A 236 -11.13 -5.08 11.39
C GLY A 236 -9.70 -5.13 10.89
N VAL A 237 -9.50 -5.09 9.56
CA VAL A 237 -8.17 -5.03 8.95
C VAL A 237 -7.41 -3.76 9.38
N ILE A 238 -8.08 -2.60 9.34
CA ILE A 238 -7.46 -1.33 9.75
C ILE A 238 -7.06 -1.35 11.22
N ALA A 239 -7.96 -1.84 12.09
CA ALA A 239 -7.68 -1.96 13.52
C ALA A 239 -6.51 -2.91 13.78
N TYR A 240 -6.51 -4.09 13.16
CA TYR A 240 -5.45 -5.07 13.32
C TYR A 240 -4.10 -4.53 12.83
N ILE A 241 -4.03 -3.90 11.65
CA ILE A 241 -2.80 -3.28 11.13
C ILE A 241 -2.28 -2.23 12.10
N LYS A 242 -3.16 -1.37 12.62
CA LYS A 242 -2.78 -0.31 13.57
C LYS A 242 -2.18 -0.89 14.86
N ASP A 243 -2.73 -1.99 15.35
CA ASP A 243 -2.33 -2.59 16.62
C ASP A 243 -1.08 -3.46 16.50
N THR A 244 -0.86 -4.08 15.33
CA THR A 244 0.19 -5.09 15.14
C THR A 244 1.36 -4.64 14.28
N VAL A 245 1.20 -3.63 13.41
CA VAL A 245 2.26 -3.23 12.47
C VAL A 245 2.94 -1.94 12.92
N PRO A 246 4.21 -1.99 13.39
CA PRO A 246 4.91 -0.82 13.87
C PRO A 246 4.98 0.31 12.84
N GLY A 247 4.55 1.50 13.26
CA GLY A 247 4.61 2.69 12.42
C GLY A 247 3.49 2.84 11.39
N LEU A 248 2.53 1.90 11.34
CA LEU A 248 1.28 2.07 10.61
C LEU A 248 0.16 2.51 11.55
N GLY A 249 -0.70 3.39 11.04
CA GLY A 249 -1.94 3.77 11.69
C GLY A 249 -3.10 3.67 10.70
N ASP A 250 -4.22 4.33 11.02
CA ASP A 250 -5.46 4.24 10.24
C ASP A 250 -5.24 4.49 8.73
N VAL A 251 -4.43 5.50 8.38
CA VAL A 251 -4.10 5.82 6.98
C VAL A 251 -3.39 4.68 6.27
N GLY A 252 -2.49 3.98 6.96
CA GLY A 252 -1.79 2.82 6.40
C GLY A 252 -2.74 1.67 6.15
N GLY A 253 -3.59 1.34 7.12
CA GLY A 253 -4.61 0.31 6.96
C GLY A 253 -5.58 0.62 5.82
N GLN A 254 -5.99 1.89 5.68
CA GLN A 254 -6.86 2.34 4.59
C GLN A 254 -6.20 2.15 3.20
N ILE A 255 -4.93 2.55 3.05
CA ILE A 255 -4.17 2.35 1.80
C ILE A 255 -4.04 0.87 1.49
N PHE A 256 -3.79 0.03 2.50
CA PHE A 256 -3.72 -1.42 2.34
C PHE A 256 -5.05 -2.00 1.85
N CYS A 257 -6.16 -1.75 2.56
CA CYS A 257 -7.50 -2.24 2.19
C CYS A 257 -7.88 -1.81 0.78
N ARG A 258 -7.59 -0.56 0.41
CA ARG A 258 -7.88 -0.02 -0.91
C ARG A 258 -7.18 -0.78 -2.03
N ARG A 259 -5.96 -1.27 -1.82
CA ARG A 259 -5.22 -1.94 -2.91
C ARG A 259 -5.38 -3.45 -2.91
N ILE A 260 -5.50 -4.06 -1.74
CA ILE A 260 -5.53 -5.52 -1.62
C ILE A 260 -6.84 -6.15 -2.07
N GLN A 261 -7.94 -5.38 -2.15
CA GLN A 261 -9.28 -5.86 -2.54
C GLN A 261 -9.39 -6.47 -3.95
N CYS A 262 -8.32 -6.44 -4.75
CA CYS A 262 -8.26 -7.10 -6.07
C CYS A 262 -7.27 -8.27 -6.10
N VAL A 263 -6.79 -8.72 -4.93
CA VAL A 263 -5.91 -9.88 -4.77
C VAL A 263 -6.73 -11.07 -4.28
N ASP A 264 -6.47 -12.24 -4.85
CA ASP A 264 -7.16 -13.49 -4.53
C ASP A 264 -7.19 -13.73 -3.01
N GLY A 265 -8.38 -14.04 -2.49
CA GLY A 265 -8.63 -14.25 -1.06
C GLY A 265 -8.99 -12.99 -0.27
N TRP A 266 -8.99 -11.79 -0.88
CA TRP A 266 -9.33 -10.53 -0.22
C TRP A 266 -10.53 -9.80 -0.82
N GLY A 267 -10.89 -10.12 -2.06
CA GLY A 267 -11.95 -9.46 -2.84
C GLY A 267 -13.25 -9.36 -2.07
N ASP A 268 -13.98 -10.46 -1.89
CA ASP A 268 -15.31 -10.48 -1.29
C ASP A 268 -15.40 -9.84 0.10
N ALA A 269 -14.32 -9.90 0.87
CA ALA A 269 -14.24 -9.38 2.24
C ALA A 269 -14.13 -7.84 2.29
N LEU A 270 -13.51 -7.25 1.29
CA LEU A 270 -13.22 -5.81 1.26
C LEU A 270 -13.98 -5.09 0.15
N TRP A 271 -14.43 -5.79 -0.87
CA TRP A 271 -15.02 -5.21 -2.07
C TRP A 271 -16.48 -4.76 -1.86
N PRO A 272 -16.87 -3.57 -2.35
CA PRO A 272 -16.02 -2.47 -2.81
C PRO A 272 -15.53 -1.59 -1.63
N TYR A 273 -14.25 -1.23 -1.62
CA TYR A 273 -13.69 -0.32 -0.62
C TYR A 273 -13.02 0.93 -1.21
N ALA A 274 -13.43 2.09 -0.70
CA ALA A 274 -12.78 3.38 -0.98
C ALA A 274 -12.69 4.19 0.31
N ASP A 275 -11.47 4.56 0.72
CA ASP A 275 -11.30 5.41 1.90
C ASP A 275 -11.66 6.87 1.60
N THR A 276 -11.88 7.64 2.67
CA THR A 276 -12.31 9.05 2.58
C THR A 276 -11.42 9.91 1.69
N LYS A 277 -10.10 9.70 1.68
CA LYS A 277 -9.20 10.50 0.87
C LYS A 277 -9.41 10.24 -0.62
N THR A 278 -9.70 9.00 -0.99
CA THR A 278 -9.95 8.65 -2.40
C THR A 278 -11.27 9.18 -2.90
N LEU A 279 -12.33 9.07 -2.11
CA LEU A 279 -13.64 9.67 -2.43
C LEU A 279 -13.52 11.20 -2.60
N GLN A 280 -12.80 11.88 -1.70
CA GLN A 280 -12.51 13.31 -1.84
C GLN A 280 -11.72 13.63 -3.11
N SER A 281 -10.75 12.78 -3.47
CA SER A 281 -9.94 12.97 -4.67
C SER A 281 -10.77 12.79 -5.94
N LEU A 282 -11.69 11.83 -5.97
CA LEU A 282 -12.66 11.64 -7.06
C LEU A 282 -13.55 12.89 -7.22
N GLN A 283 -14.09 13.41 -6.12
CA GLN A 283 -14.91 14.63 -6.12
C GLN A 283 -14.10 15.84 -6.64
N GLU A 284 -12.84 15.98 -6.23
CA GLU A 284 -11.97 17.07 -6.66
C GLU A 284 -11.69 17.05 -8.17
N ILE A 285 -11.53 15.86 -8.76
CA ILE A 285 -11.36 15.72 -10.22
C ILE A 285 -12.67 15.85 -11.01
N GLY A 286 -13.82 15.93 -10.33
CA GLY A 286 -15.14 16.13 -10.93
C GLY A 286 -15.98 14.85 -11.08
N ILE A 287 -15.64 13.78 -10.36
CA ILE A 287 -16.43 12.55 -10.26
C ILE A 287 -17.17 12.59 -8.92
N ASP A 288 -18.43 13.03 -8.97
CA ASP A 288 -19.26 13.17 -7.77
C ASP A 288 -19.86 11.82 -7.38
N VAL A 289 -19.35 11.25 -6.29
CA VAL A 289 -19.79 9.97 -5.71
C VAL A 289 -19.84 10.08 -4.19
N GLU A 290 -20.80 9.39 -3.58
CA GLU A 290 -21.02 9.46 -2.13
C GLU A 290 -20.17 8.43 -1.36
N ASN A 291 -19.99 7.24 -1.92
CA ASN A 291 -19.34 6.10 -1.27
C ASN A 291 -18.78 5.10 -2.30
N ALA A 292 -18.20 4.00 -1.83
CA ALA A 292 -17.57 2.98 -2.68
C ALA A 292 -18.57 2.27 -3.61
N ASP A 293 -19.78 1.94 -3.14
CA ASP A 293 -20.82 1.29 -3.94
C ASP A 293 -21.33 2.19 -5.08
N ASP A 294 -21.51 3.48 -4.79
CA ASP A 294 -21.88 4.49 -5.78
C ASP A 294 -20.79 4.67 -6.84
N PHE A 295 -19.52 4.66 -6.42
CA PHE A 295 -18.40 4.68 -7.35
C PHE A 295 -18.33 3.43 -8.21
N GLN A 296 -18.52 2.24 -7.64
CA GLN A 296 -18.59 0.97 -8.40
C GLN A 296 -19.70 1.03 -9.45
N SER A 297 -20.91 1.42 -9.05
CA SER A 297 -22.08 1.54 -9.93
C SER A 297 -21.84 2.55 -11.06
N THR A 298 -21.19 3.67 -10.75
CA THR A 298 -20.81 4.69 -11.73
C THR A 298 -19.79 4.16 -12.74
N LEU A 299 -18.79 3.40 -12.26
CA LEU A 299 -17.75 2.80 -13.09
C LEU A 299 -18.34 1.74 -14.03
N GLU A 300 -19.19 0.85 -13.53
CA GLU A 300 -19.89 -0.17 -14.34
C GLU A 300 -20.80 0.44 -15.42
N SER A 301 -21.47 1.56 -15.12
CA SER A 301 -22.44 2.17 -16.03
C SER A 301 -21.83 3.12 -17.07
N LEU A 302 -20.72 3.80 -16.73
CA LEU A 302 -20.17 4.87 -17.58
C LEU A 302 -18.89 4.49 -18.31
N VAL A 303 -18.13 3.52 -17.84
CA VAL A 303 -16.87 3.13 -18.49
C VAL A 303 -17.15 2.39 -19.79
N ASP A 304 -16.50 2.85 -20.87
CA ASP A 304 -16.48 2.14 -22.13
C ASP A 304 -15.34 1.14 -22.11
N TRP A 305 -15.67 -0.08 -21.71
CA TRP A 305 -14.76 -1.19 -21.60
C TRP A 305 -14.03 -1.53 -22.90
N GLN A 306 -14.62 -1.24 -24.07
CA GLN A 306 -13.94 -1.44 -25.35
C GLN A 306 -12.85 -0.40 -25.59
N ARG A 307 -12.98 0.77 -24.96
CA ARG A 307 -12.08 1.93 -25.13
C ARG A 307 -10.96 1.96 -24.11
N VAL A 308 -11.21 1.51 -22.87
CA VAL A 308 -10.23 1.50 -21.78
C VAL A 308 -9.01 0.61 -22.06
N GLY A 309 -9.16 -0.43 -22.92
CA GLY A 309 -8.08 -1.16 -23.56
C GLY A 309 -6.80 -1.31 -22.75
N ASP A 310 -5.78 -0.50 -23.09
CA ASP A 310 -4.51 -0.44 -22.39
C ASP A 310 -4.53 0.65 -21.30
N MET A 311 -4.55 0.21 -20.04
CA MET A 311 -4.37 1.10 -18.88
C MET A 311 -2.89 1.52 -18.70
N GLY A 312 -1.96 1.02 -19.50
CA GLY A 312 -0.52 1.28 -19.36
C GLY A 312 0.14 0.42 -18.29
N LEU A 313 -0.50 -0.66 -17.85
CA LEU A 313 0.05 -1.61 -16.88
C LEU A 313 1.01 -2.59 -17.58
N GLN A 314 2.11 -2.96 -16.91
CA GLN A 314 3.16 -3.84 -17.45
C GLN A 314 2.78 -5.33 -17.48
N GLU A 315 1.73 -5.71 -16.75
CA GLU A 315 1.31 -7.11 -16.60
C GLU A 315 -0.19 -7.21 -16.80
N ARG A 316 -0.61 -7.50 -18.03
CA ARG A 316 -1.69 -8.42 -18.40
C ARG A 316 -1.86 -8.38 -19.91
N ASP A 317 -1.19 -9.31 -20.58
CA ASP A 317 -1.49 -9.70 -21.97
C ASP A 317 -2.68 -10.68 -21.97
N LEU A 318 -3.71 -10.40 -21.14
CA LEU A 318 -4.93 -11.20 -21.10
C LEU A 318 -5.91 -10.56 -22.07
N SER A 319 -5.98 -11.12 -23.27
CA SER A 319 -7.04 -10.74 -24.19
C SER A 319 -8.39 -11.07 -23.53
N ARG A 320 -9.24 -10.05 -23.31
CA ARG A 320 -10.56 -10.18 -22.63
C ARG A 320 -11.48 -11.27 -23.20
N GLY A 321 -11.19 -11.79 -24.39
CA GLY A 321 -11.95 -12.87 -25.03
C GLY A 321 -11.74 -14.26 -24.42
N GLU A 322 -10.76 -14.44 -23.53
CA GLU A 322 -10.40 -15.74 -22.94
C GLU A 322 -10.55 -15.82 -21.41
N LEU A 323 -11.04 -14.75 -20.77
CA LEU A 323 -11.17 -14.70 -19.31
C LEU A 323 -12.35 -15.53 -18.79
N THR A 324 -12.14 -16.24 -17.70
CA THR A 324 -13.17 -16.84 -16.86
C THR A 324 -13.98 -15.76 -16.13
N ALA A 325 -15.14 -16.14 -15.57
CA ALA A 325 -15.98 -15.21 -14.80
C ALA A 325 -15.24 -14.62 -13.59
N GLU A 326 -14.44 -15.44 -12.90
CA GLU A 326 -13.60 -15.03 -11.77
C GLU A 326 -12.52 -14.03 -12.20
N GLU A 327 -11.82 -14.30 -13.31
CA GLU A 327 -10.81 -13.37 -13.84
C GLU A 327 -11.43 -12.04 -14.31
N MET A 328 -12.66 -12.06 -14.82
CA MET A 328 -13.40 -10.84 -15.16
C MET A 328 -13.71 -10.01 -13.91
N GLU A 329 -14.11 -10.66 -12.81
CA GLU A 329 -14.38 -9.98 -11.54
C GLU A 329 -13.11 -9.36 -10.96
N THR A 330 -12.01 -10.12 -10.86
CA THR A 330 -10.71 -9.59 -10.43
C THR A 330 -10.24 -8.43 -11.30
N GLN A 331 -10.52 -8.48 -12.62
CA GLN A 331 -10.19 -7.40 -13.54
C GLN A 331 -10.99 -6.12 -13.25
N VAL A 332 -12.29 -6.23 -12.97
CA VAL A 332 -13.12 -5.08 -12.57
C VAL A 332 -12.63 -4.50 -11.25
N GLN A 333 -12.28 -5.35 -10.29
CA GLN A 333 -11.70 -4.92 -9.01
C GLN A 333 -10.38 -4.17 -9.22
N ALA A 334 -9.50 -4.68 -10.08
CA ALA A 334 -8.24 -4.02 -10.41
C ALA A 334 -8.46 -2.65 -11.08
N GLU A 335 -9.41 -2.55 -12.01
CA GLU A 335 -9.77 -1.30 -12.69
C GLU A 335 -10.29 -0.26 -11.69
N PHE A 336 -11.14 -0.67 -10.76
CA PHE A 336 -11.61 0.18 -9.66
C PHE A 336 -10.46 0.69 -8.79
N VAL A 337 -9.55 -0.19 -8.37
CA VAL A 337 -8.35 0.20 -7.60
C VAL A 337 -7.49 1.19 -8.38
N VAL A 338 -7.25 0.93 -9.68
CA VAL A 338 -6.46 1.81 -10.55
C VAL A 338 -7.09 3.21 -10.64
N ALA A 339 -8.41 3.31 -10.78
CA ALA A 339 -9.10 4.59 -10.81
C ALA A 339 -8.93 5.35 -9.49
N LEU A 340 -9.07 4.68 -8.34
CA LEU A 340 -8.86 5.30 -7.03
C LEU A 340 -7.43 5.83 -6.85
N GLU A 341 -6.42 5.01 -7.17
CA GLU A 341 -5.01 5.39 -7.05
C GLU A 341 -4.66 6.57 -7.96
N ARG A 342 -5.21 6.60 -9.17
CA ARG A 342 -4.98 7.68 -10.12
C ARG A 342 -5.67 8.98 -9.73
N ALA A 343 -6.86 8.92 -9.15
CA ALA A 343 -7.53 10.10 -8.62
C ALA A 343 -6.69 10.74 -7.50
N VAL A 344 -6.24 9.92 -6.53
CA VAL A 344 -5.35 10.37 -5.45
C VAL A 344 -4.05 10.95 -6.01
N GLY A 345 -3.40 10.24 -6.93
CA GLY A 345 -2.17 10.67 -7.56
C GLY A 345 -2.33 12.02 -8.27
N CYS A 346 -3.41 12.21 -9.04
CA CYS A 346 -3.69 13.46 -9.74
C CYS A 346 -3.81 14.67 -8.79
N VAL A 347 -4.49 14.49 -7.66
CA VAL A 347 -4.61 15.54 -6.63
C VAL A 347 -3.25 15.82 -5.98
N LEU A 348 -2.48 14.77 -5.65
CA LEU A 348 -1.16 14.93 -5.04
C LEU A 348 -0.15 15.62 -5.97
N GLU A 349 -0.25 15.40 -7.28
CA GLU A 349 0.56 16.08 -8.30
C GLU A 349 0.06 17.50 -8.61
N GLY A 350 -1.12 17.90 -8.11
CA GLY A 350 -1.72 19.20 -8.40
C GLY A 350 -2.15 19.37 -9.85
N LYS A 351 -2.39 18.26 -10.57
CA LYS A 351 -2.67 18.23 -12.02
C LYS A 351 -4.16 18.09 -12.36
N VAL A 352 -5.05 18.41 -11.42
CA VAL A 352 -6.51 18.23 -11.56
C VAL A 352 -7.06 18.97 -12.79
N ASN A 353 -6.66 20.23 -12.99
CA ASN A 353 -7.18 21.03 -14.12
C ASN A 353 -6.65 20.53 -15.46
N GLU A 354 -5.39 20.08 -15.50
CA GLU A 354 -4.75 19.51 -16.67
C GLU A 354 -5.40 18.18 -17.06
N LEU A 355 -5.66 17.30 -16.09
CA LEU A 355 -6.38 16.04 -16.29
C LEU A 355 -7.78 16.29 -16.84
N ARG A 356 -8.54 17.25 -16.26
CA ARG A 356 -9.90 17.58 -16.74
C ARG A 356 -9.89 18.08 -18.19
N LYS A 357 -8.93 18.94 -18.55
CA LYS A 357 -8.77 19.41 -19.94
C LYS A 357 -8.42 18.27 -20.89
N ALA A 358 -7.49 17.39 -20.49
CA ALA A 358 -7.10 16.25 -21.29
C ALA A 358 -8.26 15.27 -21.51
N ALA A 359 -9.03 14.97 -20.45
CA ALA A 359 -10.23 14.13 -20.54
C ALA A 359 -11.30 14.71 -21.47
N ALA A 360 -11.49 16.03 -21.48
CA ALA A 360 -12.43 16.70 -22.39
C ALA A 360 -12.00 16.62 -23.86
N MET A 361 -10.68 16.54 -24.14
CA MET A 361 -10.13 16.43 -25.49
C MET A 361 -10.04 14.98 -25.99
N ALA A 362 -9.94 14.01 -25.09
CA ALA A 362 -9.78 12.60 -25.42
C ALA A 362 -11.07 11.89 -25.88
N SER A 363 -12.21 12.59 -25.89
CA SER A 363 -13.56 12.03 -26.05
C SER A 363 -14.00 11.75 -27.47
#